data_AF-A0A4Y9RJG2-F1
#
_entry.id   AF-A0A4Y9RJG2-F1
#
_cell.length_a   1.000
_cell.length_b   1.000
_cell.length_c   1.000
_cell.angle_alpha   90.00
_cell.angle_beta   90.00
_cell.angle_gamma   90.00
#
_symmetry.space_group_name_H-M   'P 1'
#
loop_
_entity.id
_entity.type
_entity.pdbx_description
1 polymer ?
#
loop_
_entity_poly.entity_id
_entity_poly.type
_entity_poly.pdbx_seq_one_letter_code
_entity_poly.pdbx_strand_id
1 'polypeptide(L)' 'MFLTRDELMALTAQVQHSAQRKVLNMMGIEHRTRPDGSIVVLRTHVEQMFGCMPVARINNSSEPNWGVLNASCPKT' A
#
# COMPACT_ATOMS: atom_id res chain seq x y z
N MET A 1 2.67 -10.17 5.17
CA MET A 1 1.98 -10.73 6.36
C MET A 1 1.02 -9.67 6.94
N PHE A 2 -0.07 -10.07 7.61
CA PHE A 2 -1.05 -9.15 8.25
C PHE A 2 -0.74 -8.90 9.72
N LEU A 3 -1.29 -7.83 10.28
CA LEU A 3 -1.27 -7.55 11.72
C LEU A 3 -2.20 -8.52 12.47
N THR A 4 -1.74 -8.97 13.64
CA THR A 4 -2.57 -9.76 14.57
C THR A 4 -3.53 -8.84 15.34
N ARG A 5 -4.49 -9.43 16.07
CA ARG A 5 -5.44 -8.66 16.89
C ARG A 5 -4.73 -7.80 17.94
N ASP A 6 -3.77 -8.39 18.64
CA ASP A 6 -3.03 -7.70 19.72
C ASP A 6 -2.20 -6.54 19.17
N GLU A 7 -1.58 -6.73 18.00
CA GLU A 7 -0.84 -5.67 17.32
C GLU A 7 -1.76 -4.54 16.83
N LEU A 8 -2.97 -4.88 16.36
CA LEU A 8 -4.00 -3.91 15.98
C LEU A 8 -4.46 -3.08 17.19
N MET A 9 -4.63 -3.74 18.34
CA MET A 9 -4.98 -3.09 19.61
C MET A 9 -3.84 -2.20 20.10
N ALA A 10 -2.59 -2.66 20.02
CA ALA A 10 -1.42 -1.87 20.39
C ALA A 10 -1.24 -0.64 19.48
N LEU A 11 -1.45 -0.79 18.16
CA LEU A 11 -1.34 0.30 17.20
C LEU A 11 -2.43 1.37 17.37
N THR A 12 -3.66 0.95 17.69
CA THR A 12 -4.81 1.86 17.73
C THR A 12 -5.20 2.32 19.14
N ALA A 13 -4.69 1.65 20.18
CA ALA A 13 -5.16 1.76 21.57
C ALA A 13 -6.68 1.52 21.74
N GLN A 14 -7.30 0.79 20.81
CA GLN A 14 -8.75 0.52 20.80
C GLN A 14 -9.04 -0.97 20.80
N VAL A 15 -10.11 -1.37 21.49
CA VAL A 15 -10.62 -2.77 21.51
C VAL A 15 -11.73 -2.99 20.48
N GLN A 16 -12.61 -2.01 20.30
CA GLN A 16 -13.78 -2.13 19.40
C GLN A 16 -13.38 -1.91 17.94
N HIS A 17 -13.83 -2.79 17.04
CA HIS A 17 -13.53 -2.68 15.60
C HIS A 17 -13.99 -1.35 14.97
N SER A 18 -15.15 -0.83 15.37
CA SER A 18 -15.64 0.47 14.88
C SER A 18 -14.71 1.62 15.25
N ALA A 19 -14.13 1.60 16.46
CA ALA A 19 -13.17 2.60 16.94
C ALA A 19 -11.80 2.42 16.26
N GLN A 20 -11.31 1.18 16.16
CA GLN A 20 -10.08 0.84 15.44
C GLN A 20 -10.13 1.38 14.00
N ARG A 21 -11.23 1.16 13.27
CA ARG A 21 -11.43 1.69 11.92
C ARG A 21 -11.33 3.21 11.83
N LYS A 22 -11.91 3.94 12.79
CA LYS A 22 -11.80 5.41 12.82
C LYS A 22 -10.36 5.85 12.98
N VAL A 23 -9.62 5.22 13.89
CA VAL A 23 -8.20 5.52 14.13
C VAL A 23 -7.35 5.21 12.90
N LEU A 24 -7.55 4.04 12.27
CA LEU A 24 -6.85 3.67 11.03
C LEU A 24 -7.13 4.65 9.88
N ASN A 25 -8.38 5.10 9.72
CA ASN A 25 -8.74 6.12 8.74
C ASN A 25 -8.05 7.46 9.03
N MET A 26 -8.01 7.89 10.29
CA MET A 26 -7.30 9.13 10.68
C MET A 26 -5.80 9.04 10.43
N MET A 27 -5.21 7.85 10.59
CA MET A 27 -3.80 7.59 10.28
C MET A 27 -3.52 7.39 8.78
N GLY A 28 -4.55 7.37 7.93
CA GLY A 28 -4.40 7.11 6.50
C GLY A 28 -3.92 5.69 6.18
N ILE A 29 -4.12 4.72 7.09
CA ILE A 29 -3.71 3.34 6.91
C ILE A 29 -4.84 2.57 6.22
N GLU A 30 -4.54 2.00 5.05
CA GLU A 30 -5.49 1.16 4.33
C GLU A 30 -5.77 -0.13 5.12
N HIS A 31 -7.06 -0.44 5.27
CA HIS A 31 -7.52 -1.63 5.95
C HIS A 31 -8.76 -2.20 5.25
N ARG A 32 -9.00 -3.49 5.44
CA ARG A 32 -10.17 -4.19 4.90
C ARG A 32 -10.97 -4.82 6.04
N THR A 33 -12.29 -4.85 5.89
CA THR A 33 -13.19 -5.50 6.85
C THR A 33 -13.55 -6.88 6.31
N ARG A 34 -13.38 -7.92 7.13
CA ARG A 34 -13.82 -9.28 6.81
C ARG A 34 -15.35 -9.41 6.95
N PRO A 35 -15.96 -10.46 6.40
CA PRO A 35 -17.39 -10.72 6.58
C PRO A 35 -17.80 -10.89 8.06
N ASP A 36 -16.88 -11.32 8.92
CA ASP A 36 -17.08 -11.45 10.37
C ASP A 36 -17.02 -10.11 11.13
N GLY A 37 -16.70 -9.00 10.45
CA GLY A 37 -16.56 -7.68 11.05
C GLY A 37 -15.17 -7.38 11.63
N SER A 38 -14.23 -8.32 11.58
CA SER A 38 -12.84 -8.09 11.99
C SER A 38 -12.07 -7.28 10.95
N ILE A 39 -11.01 -6.60 11.41
CA ILE A 39 -10.20 -5.72 10.57
C ILE A 39 -8.90 -6.42 10.18
N VAL A 40 -8.57 -6.33 8.90
CA VAL A 40 -7.30 -6.81 8.35
C VAL A 40 -6.49 -5.62 7.85
N VAL A 41 -5.25 -5.55 8.32
CA VAL A 41 -4.27 -4.54 7.92
C VAL A 41 -3.00 -5.26 7.47
N LEU A 42 -2.45 -4.85 6.32
CA LEU A 42 -1.19 -5.39 5.83
C LEU A 42 -0.03 -4.78 6.63
N ARG A 43 0.82 -5.61 7.24
CA ARG A 43 1.96 -5.12 8.05
C ARG A 43 2.91 -4.24 7.23
N THR A 44 3.24 -4.69 6.02
CA THR A 44 4.14 -3.96 5.13
C THR A 44 3.62 -2.57 4.76
N HIS A 45 2.31 -2.40 4.65
CA HIS A 45 1.71 -1.09 4.38
C HIS A 45 1.92 -0.13 5.56
N VAL A 46 1.74 -0.64 6.80
CA VAL A 46 2.01 0.13 8.01
C VAL A 46 3.49 0.52 8.10
N GLU A 47 4.40 -0.42 7.88
CA GLU A 47 5.85 -0.14 7.88
C GLU A 47 6.27 0.89 6.83
N GLN A 48 5.65 0.87 5.65
CA GLN A 48 5.85 1.86 4.60
C GLN A 48 5.33 3.25 5.01
N MET A 49 4.13 3.32 5.60
CA MET A 49 3.54 4.58 6.05
C MET A 49 4.36 5.25 7.17
N PHE A 50 4.95 4.46 8.06
CA PHE A 50 5.83 4.96 9.13
C PHE A 50 7.28 5.19 8.69
N GLY A 51 7.60 5.03 7.41
CA GLY A 51 8.93 5.36 6.86
C GLY A 51 10.03 4.34 7.17
N CYS A 52 9.69 3.16 7.72
CA CYS A 52 10.66 2.11 8.02
C CYS A 52 11.07 1.30 6.78
N MET A 53 10.33 1.43 5.66
CA MET A 53 10.60 0.74 4.40
C MET A 53 10.51 1.72 3.23
N PRO A 54 11.53 1.84 2.36
CA PRO A 54 11.42 2.64 1.15
C PRO A 54 10.39 2.00 0.23
N VAL A 55 9.31 2.72 -0.07
CA VAL A 55 8.40 2.33 -1.15
C VAL A 55 9.19 2.43 -2.45
N ALA A 56 9.36 1.31 -3.16
CA ALA A 56 9.91 1.33 -4.50
C ALA A 56 8.98 2.20 -5.37
N ARG A 57 9.42 3.43 -5.67
CA ARG A 57 8.69 4.30 -6.60
C ARG A 57 8.76 3.61 -7.96
N ILE A 58 7.63 3.14 -8.45
CA ILE A 58 7.53 2.73 -9.86
C ILE A 58 7.71 4.02 -10.64
N ASN A 59 8.91 4.23 -11.16
CA ASN A 59 9.16 5.26 -12.16
C ASN A 59 8.43 4.83 -13.42
N ASN A 60 7.17 5.23 -13.54
CA ASN A 60 6.50 5.32 -14.82
C ASN A 60 7.15 6.50 -15.56
N SER A 61 8.39 6.32 -16.04
CA SER A 61 8.96 7.27 -16.99
C SER A 61 8.07 7.19 -18.23
N SER A 62 7.25 8.21 -18.42
CA SER A 62 6.48 8.43 -19.64
C SER A 62 7.42 8.91 -20.74
N GLU A 63 8.47 8.14 -21.02
CA GLU A 63 9.31 8.35 -22.18
C GLU A 63 8.65 7.64 -23.36
N PRO A 64 8.30 8.38 -24.44
CA PRO A 64 7.91 7.77 -25.70
C PRO A 64 9.01 6.81 -26.16
N ASN A 65 8.64 5.66 -26.74
CA ASN A 65 9.61 4.74 -27.33
C ASN A 65 10.26 5.39 -28.56
N TRP A 66 11.35 6.13 -28.37
CA TRP A 66 12.11 6.80 -29.43
C TRP A 66 12.77 5.83 -30.42
N GLY A 67 12.87 4.54 -30.10
CA GLY A 67 13.43 3.51 -30.97
C GLY A 67 12.67 3.29 -32.27
N VAL A 68 11.42 3.75 -32.36
CA VAL A 68 10.59 3.67 -33.58
C VAL A 68 11.12 4.58 -34.69
N LEU A 69 11.82 5.67 -34.37
CA LEU A 69 12.32 6.63 -35.35
C LEU A 69 13.58 6.15 -36.09
N ASN A 70 14.22 5.07 -35.63
CA ASN A 70 15.48 4.59 -36.19
C ASN A 70 15.32 3.35 -37.10
N ALA A 71 14.08 3.02 -37.50
CA ALA A 71 13.83 2.01 -38.53
C ALA A 71 14.24 2.56 -39.91
N SER A 72 15.55 2.55 -40.14
CA SER A 72 16.20 2.88 -41.40
C SER A 72 15.61 2.07 -42.57
N CYS A 73 15.32 2.78 -43.67
CA CYS A 73 14.75 2.27 -44.92
C CYS A 73 15.33 0.92 -45.40
N PRO A 74 14.49 0.02 -45.96
CA PRO A 74 14.98 -1.13 -46.70
C PRO A 74 15.68 -0.64 -47.99
N LYS A 75 16.95 -1.01 -48.16
CA LYS A 75 17.66 -0.87 -49.44
C LYS A 75 17.21 -2.03 -50.33
N THR A 76 16.58 -1.73 -51.46
CA THR A 76 16.43 -2.65 -52.59
C THR A 76 16.86 -1.93 -53.85
#